data_AF-A0A415D567-F1
#
_entry.id   AF-A0A415D567-F1
#
_cell.length_a   1.000
_cell.length_b   1.000
_cell.length_c   1.000
_cell.angle_alpha   90.00
_cell.angle_beta   90.00
_cell.angle_gamma   90.00
#
_symmetry.space_group_name_H-M   'P 1'
#
loop_
_entity.id
_entity.type
_entity.pdbx_description
1 polymer ?
#
loop_
_entity_poly.entity_id
_entity_poly.type
_entity_poly.pdbx_seq_one_letter_code
_entity_poly.pdbx_strand_id
1 'polypeptide(L)'
;MDSLVYEISEELIEELCISESADLLALNSKIKNAYREVKRIRSYPDEYSDEMIEKDMERYYSNIRNLALYDYNQIGAEGESSHNDNTGTRTWVQRSTYLEGVVAICTVV
;
A
#
# COMPACT_ATOMS: atom_id res chain seq x y z
N MET A 1 -8.40 -8.44 11.94
CA MET A 1 -7.91 -7.44 10.98
C MET A 1 -6.70 -6.85 11.66
N ASP A 2 -5.51 -6.90 11.05
CA ASP A 2 -4.29 -6.35 11.66
C ASP A 2 -4.55 -4.91 12.11
N SER A 3 -4.12 -4.54 13.33
CA SER A 3 -4.45 -3.24 13.93
C SER A 3 -4.08 -2.08 12.99
N LEU A 4 -2.91 -2.21 12.37
CA LEU A 4 -2.36 -1.29 11.39
C LEU A 4 -3.25 -1.10 10.14
N VAL A 5 -3.81 -2.19 9.62
CA VAL A 5 -4.64 -2.16 8.40
C VAL A 5 -5.95 -1.44 8.68
N TYR A 6 -6.49 -1.61 9.89
CA TYR A 6 -7.70 -0.90 10.32
C TYR A 6 -7.45 0.60 10.46
N GLU A 7 -6.35 0.98 11.11
CA GLU A 7 -5.95 2.39 11.26
C GLU A 7 -5.78 3.09 9.91
N ILE A 8 -5.03 2.49 8.98
CA ILE A 8 -4.85 3.02 7.62
C ILE A 8 -6.19 3.14 6.90
N SER A 9 -7.10 2.18 7.09
CA SER A 9 -8.41 2.22 6.44
C SER A 9 -9.25 3.39 6.92
N GLU A 10 -9.34 3.62 8.23
CA GLU A 10 -10.14 4.73 8.79
C GLU A 10 -9.61 6.09 8.32
N GLU A 11 -8.28 6.29 8.37
CA GLU A 11 -7.67 7.55 7.91
C GLU A 11 -7.94 7.81 6.42
N LEU A 12 -7.78 6.79 5.57
CA LEU A 12 -7.97 6.96 4.13
C LEU A 12 -9.45 7.12 3.76
N ILE A 13 -10.37 6.50 4.51
CA ILE A 13 -11.81 6.70 4.33
C ILE A 13 -12.18 8.15 4.65
N GLU A 14 -11.67 8.69 5.74
CA GLU A 14 -11.90 10.08 6.14
C GLU A 14 -11.26 11.06 5.14
N GLU A 15 -10.01 10.84 4.74
CA GLU A 15 -9.29 11.72 3.79
C GLU A 15 -9.96 11.76 2.41
N LEU A 16 -10.39 10.61 1.91
CA LEU A 16 -11.01 10.49 0.59
C LEU A 16 -12.53 10.75 0.61
N CYS A 17 -13.10 11.01 1.79
CA CYS A 17 -14.55 11.19 1.99
C CYS A 17 -15.38 10.04 1.37
N ILE A 18 -14.91 8.80 1.50
CA ILE A 18 -15.58 7.65 0.89
C ILE A 18 -16.82 7.31 1.71
N SER A 19 -17.97 7.30 1.03
CA SER A 19 -19.26 6.91 1.62
C SER A 19 -19.90 5.72 0.90
N GLU A 20 -19.44 5.39 -0.30
CA GLU A 20 -19.97 4.29 -1.08
C GLU A 20 -19.37 2.94 -0.68
N SER A 21 -20.21 1.91 -0.57
CA SER A 21 -19.78 0.58 -0.16
C SER A 21 -18.84 -0.09 -1.17
N ALA A 22 -19.00 0.19 -2.46
CA ALA A 22 -18.12 -0.32 -3.51
C ALA A 22 -16.70 0.24 -3.39
N ASP A 23 -16.59 1.55 -3.17
CA ASP A 23 -15.32 2.26 -2.98
C ASP A 23 -14.62 1.82 -1.69
N LEU A 24 -15.38 1.61 -0.61
CA LEU A 24 -14.85 1.03 0.63
C LEU A 24 -14.24 -0.35 0.40
N LEU A 25 -14.91 -1.21 -0.38
CA LEU A 25 -14.40 -2.54 -0.70
C LEU A 25 -13.13 -2.45 -1.57
N ALA A 26 -13.12 -1.54 -2.54
CA ALA A 26 -11.96 -1.31 -3.40
C ALA A 26 -10.76 -0.81 -2.60
N LEU A 27 -10.93 0.22 -1.76
CA LEU A 27 -9.88 0.76 -0.89
C LEU A 27 -9.33 -0.32 0.04
N ASN A 28 -10.20 -1.04 0.75
CA ASN A 28 -9.77 -2.11 1.66
C ASN A 28 -8.98 -3.22 0.94
N SER A 29 -9.33 -3.52 -0.31
CA SER A 29 -8.57 -4.46 -1.14
C SER A 29 -7.17 -3.93 -1.45
N LYS A 30 -7.04 -2.65 -1.82
CA LYS A 30 -5.75 -2.02 -2.10
C LYS A 30 -4.86 -1.94 -0.85
N ILE A 31 -5.42 -1.60 0.31
CA ILE A 31 -4.67 -1.59 1.59
C ILE A 31 -4.14 -2.99 1.93
N LYS A 32 -4.96 -4.03 1.81
CA LYS A 32 -4.54 -5.42 2.06
C LYS A 32 -3.43 -5.85 1.11
N ASN A 33 -3.50 -5.44 -0.15
CA ASN A 33 -2.46 -5.76 -1.13
C ASN A 33 -1.15 -5.03 -0.83
N ALA A 34 -1.20 -3.73 -0.48
CA ALA A 34 -0.04 -2.96 -0.08
C ALA A 34 0.65 -3.58 1.15
N TYR A 35 -0.13 -3.96 2.18
CA TYR A 35 0.40 -4.63 3.37
C TYR A 35 1.12 -5.94 3.01
N ARG A 36 0.49 -6.79 2.17
CA ARG A 36 1.07 -8.06 1.73
C ARG A 36 2.35 -7.86 0.92
N GLU A 37 2.41 -6.82 0.11
CA GLU A 37 3.58 -6.52 -0.70
C GLU A 37 4.77 -6.10 0.13
N VAL A 38 4.58 -5.21 1.11
CA VAL A 38 5.62 -4.83 2.06
C VAL A 38 6.09 -6.05 2.86
N LYS A 39 5.16 -6.87 3.36
CA LYS A 39 5.48 -8.13 4.07
C LYS A 39 6.29 -9.09 3.19
N ARG A 40 5.96 -9.20 1.90
CA ARG A 40 6.67 -10.03 0.93
C ARG A 40 8.09 -9.51 0.67
N ILE A 41 8.28 -8.20 0.52
CA ILE A 41 9.61 -7.61 0.28
C ILE A 41 10.51 -7.80 1.51
N ARG A 42 9.96 -7.62 2.71
CA ARG A 42 10.70 -7.89 3.96
C ARG A 42 11.16 -9.35 4.06
N SER A 43 10.39 -10.29 3.51
CA SER A 43 10.75 -11.71 3.44
C SER A 43 11.14 -12.28 4.80
N TYR A 44 10.23 -12.14 5.78
CA TYR A 44 10.46 -12.57 7.16
C TYR A 44 10.81 -14.08 7.24
N PRO A 45 11.89 -14.45 7.94
CA PRO A 45 12.20 -15.84 8.25
C PRO A 45 11.13 -16.49 9.13
N ASP A 46 11.02 -17.82 9.07
CA ASP A 46 10.05 -18.60 9.87
C ASP A 46 10.25 -18.47 11.39
N GLU A 47 11.42 -18.00 11.83
CA GLU A 47 11.75 -17.76 13.23
C GLU A 47 11.07 -16.50 13.82
N TYR A 48 10.52 -15.63 12.98
CA TYR A 48 9.83 -14.42 13.43
C TYR A 48 8.42 -14.75 13.93
N SER A 49 8.09 -14.30 15.15
CA SER A 49 6.71 -14.37 15.64
C SER A 49 5.82 -13.35 14.94
N ASP A 50 4.51 -13.64 14.88
CA ASP A 50 3.53 -12.73 14.31
C ASP A 50 3.56 -11.34 14.98
N GLU A 51 3.78 -11.28 16.30
CA GLU A 51 3.93 -10.03 17.05
C GLU A 51 5.15 -9.21 16.63
N MET A 52 6.28 -9.87 16.32
CA MET A 52 7.49 -9.20 15.82
C MET A 52 7.27 -8.68 14.41
N ILE A 53 6.55 -9.44 13.57
CA ILE A 53 6.20 -9.02 12.21
C ILE A 53 5.28 -7.80 12.28
N GLU A 54 4.21 -7.83 13.09
CA GLU A 54 3.26 -6.72 13.20
C GLU A 54 3.96 -5.43 13.64
N LYS A 55 4.81 -5.50 14.67
CA LYS A 55 5.60 -4.37 15.18
C LYS A 55 6.60 -3.82 14.16
N ASP A 56 7.19 -4.68 13.31
CA ASP A 56 8.07 -4.23 12.23
C ASP A 56 7.26 -3.59 11.10
N MET A 57 6.08 -4.13 10.78
CA MET A 57 5.16 -3.59 9.78
C MET A 57 4.62 -2.20 10.16
N GLU A 58 4.43 -1.91 11.45
CA GLU A 58 4.10 -0.56 11.95
C GLU A 58 5.12 0.49 11.49
N ARG A 59 6.41 0.14 11.40
CA ARG A 59 7.45 1.07 10.94
C ARG A 59 7.29 1.45 9.47
N TYR A 60 6.61 0.61 8.70
CA TYR A 60 6.31 0.81 7.29
C TYR A 60 4.91 1.37 7.07
N TYR A 61 4.27 1.93 8.10
CA TYR A 61 2.97 2.58 8.01
C TYR A 61 2.85 3.52 6.80
N SER A 62 3.78 4.47 6.68
CA SER A 62 3.78 5.45 5.59
C SER A 62 3.92 4.81 4.22
N ASN A 63 4.75 3.77 4.09
CA ASN A 63 4.91 3.03 2.83
C ASN A 63 3.60 2.34 2.43
N ILE A 64 2.97 1.62 3.37
CA ILE A 64 1.74 0.87 3.13
C ILE A 64 0.59 1.82 2.80
N ARG A 65 0.42 2.90 3.59
CA ARG A 65 -0.61 3.92 3.38
C ARG A 65 -0.46 4.60 2.03
N ASN A 66 0.74 5.09 1.70
CA ASN A 66 0.96 5.81 0.44
C ASN A 66 0.84 4.89 -0.78
N LEU A 67 1.30 3.64 -0.68
CA LEU A 67 1.13 2.65 -1.73
C LEU A 67 -0.35 2.33 -1.96
N ALA A 68 -1.12 2.15 -0.88
CA ALA A 68 -2.56 1.88 -0.97
C ALA A 68 -3.32 3.06 -1.59
N LEU A 69 -3.00 4.29 -1.18
CA LEU A 69 -3.58 5.51 -1.75
C LEU A 69 -3.24 5.65 -3.24
N TYR A 70 -1.99 5.38 -3.62
CA TYR A 70 -1.58 5.40 -5.02
C TYR A 70 -2.34 4.35 -5.84
N ASP A 71 -2.38 3.10 -5.38
CA ASP A 71 -3.04 2.00 -6.08
C ASP A 71 -4.57 2.19 -6.16
N TYR A 72 -5.17 2.89 -5.19
CA TYR A 72 -6.57 3.30 -5.23
C TYR A 72 -6.81 4.38 -6.29
N ASN A 73 -5.97 5.41 -6.34
CA ASN A 73 -6.07 6.50 -7.33
C ASN A 73 -5.81 6.04 -8.77
N GLN A 74 -5.19 4.88 -8.97
CA GLN A 74 -4.96 4.26 -10.28
C GLN A 74 -6.13 3.36 -10.75
N ILE A 75 -7.18 3.20 -9.93
CA ILE A 75 -8.37 2.45 -10.35
C ILE A 75 -8.99 3.14 -11.57
N GLY A 76 -9.18 2.38 -12.64
CA GLY A 76 -9.69 2.88 -13.93
C GLY A 76 -8.60 3.27 -14.95
N ALA A 77 -7.32 3.30 -14.54
CA ALA A 77 -6.16 3.50 -15.42
C ALA A 77 -5.17 2.31 -15.35
N GLU A 78 -5.67 1.11 -14.96
CA GLU A 78 -4.84 -0.06 -14.74
C GLU A 78 -4.11 -0.49 -16.03
N GLY A 79 -2.78 -0.49 -16.01
CA GLY A 79 -1.95 -0.91 -17.15
C GLY A 79 -1.76 0.15 -18.24
N GLU A 80 -2.19 1.40 -18.01
CA GLU A 80 -1.94 2.50 -18.94
C GLU A 80 -0.47 2.93 -18.91
N SER A 81 0.24 2.72 -20.02
CA SER A 81 1.67 3.04 -20.15
C SER A 81 1.93 4.43 -20.75
N SER A 82 0.93 5.02 -21.42
CA SER A 82 0.97 6.37 -21.94
C SER A 82 -0.44 6.86 -22.27
N HIS A 83 -0.84 7.97 -21.66
CA HIS A 83 -2.04 8.74 -21.97
C HIS A 83 -1.61 10.12 -22.48
N ASN A 84 -2.07 10.55 -23.67
CA ASN A 84 -1.79 11.91 -24.17
C ASN A 84 -3.09 12.64 -24.44
N ASP A 85 -3.49 13.48 -23.50
CA ASP A 85 -4.62 14.39 -23.64
C ASP A 85 -4.10 15.83 -23.63
N ASN A 86 -4.44 16.59 -24.69
CA ASN A 86 -3.89 17.92 -25.01
C ASN A 86 -4.37 19.06 -24.08
N THR A 87 -4.88 18.73 -22.88
CA THR A 87 -5.56 19.66 -21.96
C THR A 87 -4.87 19.77 -20.59
N GLY A 88 -3.91 18.89 -20.26
CA GLY A 88 -3.07 19.04 -19.07
C GLY A 88 -2.30 17.76 -18.72
N THR A 89 -0.98 17.86 -18.55
CA THR A 89 -0.12 16.71 -18.24
C THR A 89 -0.13 16.42 -16.73
N ARG A 90 -0.67 15.28 -16.31
CA ARG A 90 -0.49 14.75 -14.95
C ARG A 90 0.63 13.71 -14.99
N THR A 91 1.77 14.01 -14.37
CA THR A 91 2.89 13.06 -14.25
C THR A 91 2.80 12.39 -12.90
N TRP A 92 2.56 11.07 -12.88
CA TRP A 92 2.53 10.29 -11.64
C TRP A 92 3.94 9.88 -11.25
N VAL A 93 4.21 9.89 -9.94
CA VAL A 93 5.44 9.31 -9.39
C VAL A 93 5.41 7.79 -9.62
N GLN A 94 6.57 7.19 -9.86
CA GLN A 94 6.65 5.74 -10.04
C GLN A 94 6.20 5.01 -8.77
N ARG A 95 5.38 3.97 -8.94
CA ARG A 95 4.87 3.14 -7.83
C ARG A 95 5.97 2.64 -6.89
N SER A 96 7.16 2.32 -7.42
CA SER A 96 8.32 1.85 -6.67
C SER A 96 8.83 2.85 -5.63
N THR A 97 8.59 4.14 -5.82
CA THR A 97 8.99 5.20 -4.87
C THR A 97 8.35 4.99 -3.50
N TYR A 98 7.12 4.47 -3.47
CA TYR A 98 6.42 4.20 -2.22
C TYR A 98 6.93 2.95 -1.49
N LEU A 99 7.77 2.15 -2.14
CA LEU A 99 8.44 0.98 -1.57
C LEU A 99 9.90 1.27 -1.20
N GLU A 100 10.39 2.48 -1.42
CA GLU A 100 11.74 2.87 -1.01
C GLU A 100 11.90 2.77 0.52
N GLY A 101 13.03 2.20 0.95
CA GLY A 101 13.32 1.95 2.36
C GLY A 101 12.79 0.61 2.91
N VAL A 102 11.95 -0.11 2.15
CA VAL A 102 11.58 -1.50 2.48
C VAL A 102 12.69 -2.43 2.00
N VAL A 103 13.44 -3.01 2.93
CA VAL A 103 14.60 -3.86 2.62
C VAL A 103 14.34 -5.28 3.10
N ALA A 104 14.73 -6.28 2.31
CA ALA A 104 14.61 -7.69 2.71
C ALA A 104 15.49 -8.01 3.92
N ILE A 105 15.00 -8.89 4.78
CA ILE A 105 15.78 -9.51 5.85
C ILE A 105 16.53 -10.69 5.22
N CYS A 106 17.80 -10.48 4.88
CA CYS A 106 18.65 -11.56 4.41
C CYS A 106 19.18 -12.35 5.61
N THR A 107 18.63 -13.54 5.84
CA THR A 107 19.30 -14.52 6.70
C THR A 107 20.48 -15.09 5.93
N VAL A 108 21.70 -14.97 6.49
CA VAL A 108 22.86 -15.67 5.96
C VAL A 108 22.67 -17.14 6.32
N VAL A 109 22.28 -17.94 5.34
CA VAL A 109 22.23 -19.40 5.43
C VAL A 109 23.64 -19.97 5.36
#